data_AF-A0A940NNV4-F1
#
_entry.id   AF-A0A940NNV4-F1
#
_cell.length_a   1.000
_cell.length_b   1.000
_cell.length_c   1.000
_cell.angle_alpha   90.00
_cell.angle_beta   90.00
_cell.angle_gamma   90.00
#
_symmetry.space_group_name_H-M   'P 1'
#
loop_
_entity.id
_entity.type
_entity.pdbx_description
1 polymer ?
#
loop_
_entity_poly.entity_id
_entity_poly.type
_entity_poly.pdbx_seq_one_letter_code
_entity_poly.pdbx_strand_id
1 'polypeptide(L)'
;MAMSTGKRVVLAIAGVIALLVVIVAGGLYFVQRDVKERVVDALAPLGSAESIDVGFSAVTLSRVRLTAPKDWPTADALTADEITMTPDIGDLLRHRMHLKSVVVRGFSLVLVRTAAGRLEILPKLRQSMSQPRNAASTANVASGAAAKPPLPAEKLIDHIAFADGQFVFYDEMISKPPYKVTVSDASASVDHIHLPDLTEPTNLAVKGSIKGPQHTGKVTFDGWMKIASKDSQTTTTLRGIDVVMLDPYLLKKAGAKAQVTGGTVDLNMQATVTNYHIHAPGTVTLHHLQLAGTDDPLDTFMQIPTRAAVAALKRHGDDITLHFTIDGNLRDPTFKLNESVMTELRANFAKALGVSAEGVAKGAGETVKGLGNALKNLLGQ
;
A
#
# COMPACT_ATOMS: atom_id res chain seq x y z
N MET A 1 19.84 16.38 -8.81
CA MET A 1 18.52 16.84 -8.29
C MET A 1 17.83 15.67 -7.62
N ALA A 2 17.46 15.78 -6.34
CA ALA A 2 16.84 14.68 -5.60
C ALA A 2 15.40 14.46 -6.10
N MET A 3 15.15 13.35 -6.81
CA MET A 3 13.79 12.99 -7.28
C MET A 3 12.83 12.82 -6.09
N SER A 4 11.57 13.24 -6.23
CA SER A 4 10.56 13.10 -5.17
C SER A 4 10.22 11.63 -4.91
N THR A 5 9.87 11.30 -3.66
CA THR A 5 9.69 9.93 -3.15
C THR A 5 8.66 9.09 -3.93
N GLY A 6 7.66 9.73 -4.56
CA GLY A 6 6.63 9.06 -5.38
C GLY A 6 7.16 8.57 -6.74
N LYS A 7 8.01 9.38 -7.40
CA LYS A 7 8.71 8.96 -8.64
C LYS A 7 9.53 7.69 -8.43
N ARG A 8 10.12 7.52 -7.24
CA ARG A 8 11.06 6.44 -6.92
C ARG A 8 10.42 5.07 -6.67
N VAL A 9 9.17 5.01 -6.20
CA VAL A 9 8.45 3.74 -5.94
C VAL A 9 7.91 3.16 -7.24
N VAL A 10 7.44 4.02 -8.14
CA VAL A 10 6.93 3.57 -9.44
C VAL A 10 8.07 3.34 -10.44
N LEU A 11 9.18 4.07 -10.35
CA LEU A 11 10.44 3.66 -11.01
C LEU A 11 10.90 2.25 -10.59
N ALA A 12 10.45 1.71 -9.45
CA ALA A 12 10.73 0.33 -9.07
C ALA A 12 9.83 -0.66 -9.81
N ILE A 13 8.50 -0.46 -9.86
CA ILE A 13 7.55 -1.30 -10.63
C ILE A 13 7.84 -1.22 -12.13
N ALA A 14 7.95 0.00 -12.64
CA ALA A 14 8.29 0.29 -14.01
C ALA A 14 9.75 -0.10 -14.32
N GLY A 15 10.62 -0.14 -13.30
CA GLY A 15 11.96 -0.71 -13.38
C GLY A 15 11.98 -2.22 -13.55
N VAL A 16 11.05 -2.95 -12.90
CA VAL A 16 10.86 -4.41 -13.08
C VAL A 16 10.64 -4.63 -14.56
N ILE A 17 9.69 -3.88 -15.08
CA ILE A 17 9.19 -4.11 -16.41
C ILE A 17 10.17 -3.56 -17.43
N ALA A 18 10.77 -2.39 -17.22
CA ALA A 18 11.84 -1.88 -18.07
C ALA A 18 13.02 -2.85 -18.14
N LEU A 19 13.39 -3.53 -17.05
CA LEU A 19 14.46 -4.51 -17.07
C LEU A 19 14.02 -5.83 -17.70
N LEU A 20 12.80 -6.30 -17.43
CA LEU A 20 12.14 -7.42 -18.13
C LEU A 20 11.97 -7.14 -19.64
N VAL A 21 11.80 -5.88 -20.01
CA VAL A 21 11.71 -5.37 -21.39
C VAL A 21 13.11 -5.28 -22.01
N VAL A 22 14.13 -4.93 -21.25
CA VAL A 22 15.56 -5.04 -21.64
C VAL A 22 15.97 -6.50 -21.86
N ILE A 23 15.44 -7.40 -21.04
CA ILE A 23 15.58 -8.86 -21.12
C ILE A 23 14.95 -9.39 -22.42
N VAL A 24 13.75 -8.91 -22.77
CA VAL A 24 13.02 -9.29 -23.98
C VAL A 24 13.65 -8.69 -25.25
N ALA A 25 14.01 -7.41 -25.24
CA ALA A 25 14.57 -6.72 -26.42
C ALA A 25 16.04 -7.04 -26.68
N GLY A 26 16.84 -7.29 -25.64
CA GLY A 26 18.20 -7.81 -25.78
C GLY A 26 18.21 -9.21 -26.38
N GLY A 27 17.10 -9.94 -26.24
CA GLY A 27 16.86 -11.23 -26.83
C GLY A 27 16.43 -11.19 -28.29
N LEU A 28 15.32 -10.53 -28.60
CA LEU A 28 14.69 -10.65 -29.92
C LEU A 28 15.47 -9.97 -31.07
N TYR A 29 16.48 -9.16 -30.75
CA TYR A 29 17.40 -8.59 -31.74
C TYR A 29 18.41 -9.61 -32.30
N PHE A 30 18.61 -10.75 -31.63
CA PHE A 30 19.62 -11.75 -31.99
C PHE A 30 19.10 -13.19 -31.84
N VAL A 31 19.75 -14.13 -32.54
CA VAL A 31 19.42 -15.56 -32.63
C VAL A 31 18.98 -16.13 -31.26
N GLN A 32 17.89 -16.92 -31.22
CA GLN A 32 17.20 -17.44 -30.02
C GLN A 32 18.10 -17.89 -28.85
N ARG A 33 19.32 -18.34 -29.15
CA ARG A 33 20.32 -18.81 -28.16
C ARG A 33 20.84 -17.68 -27.26
N ASP A 34 20.97 -16.45 -27.77
CA ASP A 34 21.52 -15.30 -27.04
C ASP A 34 20.50 -14.66 -26.08
N VAL A 35 19.20 -14.89 -26.32
CA VAL A 35 18.12 -14.33 -25.49
C VAL A 35 18.18 -14.90 -24.09
N LYS A 36 18.25 -16.24 -23.99
CA LYS A 36 18.20 -16.95 -22.72
C LYS A 36 19.36 -16.53 -21.82
N GLU A 37 20.59 -16.46 -22.36
CA GLU A 37 21.77 -16.05 -21.62
C GLU A 37 21.64 -14.60 -21.11
N ARG A 38 21.11 -13.68 -21.93
CA ARG A 38 20.89 -12.28 -21.51
C ARG A 38 19.79 -12.14 -20.46
N VAL A 39 18.74 -12.95 -20.55
CA VAL A 39 17.69 -13.02 -19.52
C VAL A 39 18.30 -13.45 -18.20
N VAL A 40 19.13 -14.51 -18.23
CA VAL A 40 19.83 -15.02 -17.04
C VAL A 40 20.76 -13.95 -16.47
N ASP A 41 21.61 -13.32 -17.29
CA ASP A 41 22.56 -12.29 -16.85
C ASP A 41 21.87 -11.07 -16.21
N ALA A 42 20.75 -10.64 -16.77
CA ALA A 42 20.00 -9.49 -16.25
C ALA A 42 19.19 -9.86 -14.99
N LEU A 43 18.73 -11.11 -14.87
CA LEU A 43 18.02 -11.60 -13.69
C LEU A 43 18.97 -11.93 -12.54
N ALA A 44 20.18 -12.42 -12.82
CA ALA A 44 21.19 -12.85 -11.84
C ALA A 44 21.44 -11.87 -10.67
N PRO A 45 21.58 -10.54 -10.86
CA PRO A 45 21.78 -9.62 -9.73
C PRO A 45 20.52 -9.43 -8.86
N LEU A 46 19.34 -9.79 -9.37
CA LEU A 46 18.07 -9.59 -8.72
C LEU A 46 17.47 -10.88 -8.16
N GLY A 47 17.73 -12.02 -8.80
CA GLY A 47 17.01 -13.25 -8.55
C GLY A 47 17.36 -14.40 -9.48
N SER A 48 16.44 -15.34 -9.58
CA SER A 48 16.54 -16.55 -10.41
C SER A 48 15.18 -16.93 -10.99
N ALA A 49 15.20 -17.67 -12.09
CA ALA A 49 14.06 -18.39 -12.64
C ALA A 49 14.51 -19.82 -12.91
N GLU A 50 13.63 -20.81 -12.76
CA GLU A 50 14.00 -22.19 -13.07
C GLU A 50 14.08 -22.43 -14.58
N SER A 51 13.03 -22.04 -15.31
CA SER A 51 12.99 -22.13 -16.76
C SER A 51 12.78 -20.76 -17.38
N ILE A 52 13.33 -20.61 -18.58
CA ILE A 52 13.20 -19.43 -19.42
C ILE A 52 12.88 -19.96 -20.81
N ASP A 53 11.65 -19.71 -21.23
CA ASP A 53 11.09 -20.20 -22.48
C ASP A 53 10.85 -18.99 -23.39
N VAL A 54 11.61 -18.93 -24.48
CA VAL A 54 11.57 -17.83 -25.44
C VAL A 54 10.73 -18.29 -26.63
N GLY A 55 9.46 -17.89 -26.63
CA GLY A 55 8.54 -18.10 -27.73
C GLY A 55 8.73 -17.08 -28.85
N PHE A 56 7.97 -17.23 -29.94
CA PHE A 56 8.03 -16.32 -31.08
C PHE A 56 7.56 -14.90 -30.75
N SER A 57 6.54 -14.78 -29.89
CA SER A 57 5.90 -13.50 -29.54
C SER A 57 5.90 -13.20 -28.05
N ALA A 58 6.41 -14.11 -27.22
CA ALA A 58 6.40 -13.95 -25.77
C ALA A 58 7.61 -14.63 -25.13
N VAL A 59 8.03 -14.10 -23.99
CA VAL A 59 9.04 -14.73 -23.12
C VAL A 59 8.36 -15.13 -21.82
N THR A 60 8.48 -16.39 -21.46
CA THR A 60 7.90 -16.96 -20.24
C THR A 60 9.00 -17.37 -19.28
N LEU A 61 8.89 -16.95 -18.03
CA LEU A 61 9.78 -17.33 -16.94
C LEU A 61 8.98 -18.19 -15.95
N SER A 62 9.48 -19.37 -15.60
CA SER A 62 8.82 -20.26 -14.64
C SER A 62 9.56 -20.26 -13.30
N ARG A 63 8.79 -20.29 -12.21
CA ARG A 63 9.26 -20.35 -10.82
C ARG A 63 10.29 -19.26 -10.53
N VAL A 64 9.87 -18.01 -10.74
CA VAL A 64 10.69 -16.82 -10.56
C VAL A 64 10.80 -16.47 -9.08
N ARG A 65 12.01 -16.16 -8.63
CA ARG A 65 12.31 -15.65 -7.29
C ARG A 65 13.20 -14.44 -7.39
N LEU A 66 12.71 -13.29 -6.96
CA LEU A 66 13.49 -12.07 -6.80
C LEU A 66 13.95 -11.96 -5.35
N THR A 67 15.26 -12.03 -5.15
CA THR A 67 15.87 -11.98 -3.83
C THR A 67 15.68 -10.62 -3.18
N ALA A 68 15.55 -10.62 -1.86
CA ALA A 68 15.46 -9.40 -1.08
C ALA A 68 16.83 -8.96 -0.51
N PRO A 69 16.97 -7.69 -0.10
CA PRO A 69 18.08 -7.23 0.73
C PRO A 69 18.09 -7.91 2.11
N LYS A 70 19.21 -7.79 2.83
CA LYS A 70 19.41 -8.44 4.14
C LYS A 70 18.45 -7.93 5.23
N ASP A 71 18.00 -6.69 5.12
CA ASP A 71 17.07 -6.01 6.03
C ASP A 71 15.60 -6.24 5.68
N TRP A 72 15.31 -7.09 4.69
CA TRP A 72 13.95 -7.40 4.28
C TRP A 72 13.30 -8.47 5.18
N PRO A 73 11.98 -8.43 5.41
CA PRO A 73 11.30 -9.39 6.29
C PRO A 73 11.30 -10.85 5.82
N THR A 74 11.62 -11.09 4.54
CA THR A 74 11.59 -12.39 3.87
C THR A 74 12.83 -12.56 3.00
N ALA A 75 13.20 -13.80 2.67
CA ALA A 75 14.33 -14.08 1.79
C ALA A 75 14.12 -13.53 0.36
N ASP A 76 12.89 -13.65 -0.14
CA ASP A 76 12.47 -13.19 -1.45
C ASP A 76 11.54 -11.99 -1.33
N ALA A 77 11.74 -10.99 -2.20
CA ALA A 77 10.87 -9.82 -2.31
C ALA A 77 9.68 -10.10 -3.25
N LEU A 78 9.84 -11.00 -4.22
CA LEU A 78 8.79 -11.53 -5.07
C LEU A 78 9.07 -12.99 -5.39
N THR A 79 8.05 -13.84 -5.27
CA THR A 79 8.01 -15.14 -5.93
C THR A 79 6.86 -15.16 -6.93
N ALA A 80 6.99 -15.90 -8.03
CA ALA A 80 5.92 -16.10 -8.99
C ALA A 80 6.06 -17.47 -9.66
N ASP A 81 4.93 -18.13 -9.91
CA ASP A 81 4.92 -19.40 -10.64
C ASP A 81 5.25 -19.19 -12.11
N GLU A 82 4.72 -18.11 -12.69
CA GLU A 82 4.91 -17.77 -14.11
C GLU A 82 4.96 -16.25 -14.31
N ILE A 83 5.89 -15.78 -15.14
CA ILE A 83 5.91 -14.42 -15.67
C ILE A 83 5.96 -14.48 -17.18
N THR A 84 4.90 -14.02 -17.86
CA THR A 84 4.83 -13.93 -19.31
C THR A 84 4.95 -12.48 -19.76
N MET A 85 5.85 -12.22 -20.69
CA MET A 85 6.10 -10.90 -21.27
C MET A 85 5.84 -10.93 -22.76
N THR A 86 4.99 -10.02 -23.25
CA THR A 86 4.62 -9.93 -24.68
C THR A 86 5.08 -8.58 -25.25
N PRO A 87 6.19 -8.54 -25.99
CA PRO A 87 6.64 -7.31 -26.66
C PRO A 87 5.80 -6.94 -27.90
N ASP A 88 5.86 -5.67 -28.28
CA ASP A 88 5.45 -5.25 -29.62
C ASP A 88 6.60 -5.45 -30.62
N ILE A 89 6.48 -6.48 -31.46
CA ILE A 89 7.49 -6.83 -32.46
C ILE A 89 7.69 -5.69 -33.47
N GLY A 90 6.62 -4.96 -33.84
CA GLY A 90 6.70 -3.88 -34.83
C GLY A 90 7.49 -2.68 -34.31
N ASP A 91 7.28 -2.32 -33.04
CA ASP A 91 8.05 -1.26 -32.39
C ASP A 91 9.48 -1.70 -32.06
N LEU A 92 9.70 -2.96 -31.72
CA LEU A 92 11.05 -3.51 -31.56
C LEU A 92 11.90 -3.36 -32.83
N LEU A 93 11.33 -3.67 -34.00
CA LEU A 93 12.00 -3.47 -35.30
C LEU A 93 12.35 -1.99 -35.58
N ARG A 94 11.61 -1.07 -34.95
CA ARG A 94 11.83 0.38 -35.03
C ARG A 94 12.73 0.91 -33.91
N HIS A 95 13.43 0.02 -33.19
CA HIS A 95 14.28 0.35 -32.04
C HIS A 95 13.52 1.05 -30.90
N ARG A 96 12.20 0.82 -30.78
CA ARG A 96 11.37 1.32 -29.68
C ARG A 96 11.08 0.19 -28.69
N MET A 97 11.15 0.52 -27.41
CA MET A 97 10.91 -0.44 -26.34
C MET A 97 9.45 -0.35 -25.92
N HIS A 98 8.64 -1.20 -26.53
CA HIS A 98 7.22 -1.25 -26.25
C HIS A 98 6.81 -2.67 -25.87
N LEU A 99 6.20 -2.80 -24.70
CA LEU A 99 5.67 -4.05 -24.19
C LEU A 99 4.14 -3.99 -24.10
N LYS A 100 3.47 -4.89 -24.80
CA LYS A 100 2.00 -4.98 -24.77
C LYS A 100 1.50 -5.47 -23.43
N SER A 101 2.16 -6.49 -22.86
CA SER A 101 1.72 -7.01 -21.58
C SER A 101 2.82 -7.69 -20.76
N VAL A 102 2.75 -7.54 -19.44
CA VAL A 102 3.38 -8.43 -18.45
C VAL A 102 2.30 -9.11 -17.65
N VAL A 103 2.33 -10.43 -17.55
CA VAL A 103 1.40 -11.19 -16.70
C VAL A 103 2.21 -11.97 -15.69
N VAL A 104 1.93 -11.77 -14.40
CA VAL A 104 2.57 -12.44 -13.27
C VAL A 104 1.51 -13.31 -12.57
N ARG A 105 1.67 -14.63 -12.60
CA ARG A 105 0.74 -15.60 -11.98
C ARG A 105 1.35 -16.28 -10.76
N GLY A 106 0.50 -16.69 -9.82
CA GLY A 106 0.94 -17.45 -8.65
C GLY A 106 1.92 -16.66 -7.79
N PHE A 107 1.70 -15.34 -7.66
CA PHE A 107 2.70 -14.45 -7.09
C PHE A 107 2.60 -14.32 -5.56
N SER A 108 3.73 -14.08 -4.90
CA SER A 108 3.78 -13.54 -3.54
C SER A 108 4.70 -12.33 -3.53
N LEU A 109 4.11 -11.13 -3.52
CA LEU A 109 4.85 -9.88 -3.53
C LEU A 109 4.90 -9.29 -2.11
N VAL A 110 6.10 -8.99 -1.63
CA VAL A 110 6.30 -8.39 -0.31
C VAL A 110 6.42 -6.87 -0.43
N LEU A 111 5.67 -6.17 0.41
CA LEU A 111 5.67 -4.72 0.51
C LEU A 111 6.04 -4.33 1.95
N VAL A 112 6.94 -3.37 2.12
CA VAL A 112 7.40 -2.95 3.45
C VAL A 112 7.15 -1.46 3.62
N ARG A 113 6.34 -1.09 4.61
CA ARG A 113 6.28 0.28 5.10
C ARG A 113 7.32 0.44 6.21
N THR A 114 8.38 1.15 5.88
CA THR A 114 9.47 1.46 6.81
C THR A 114 8.99 2.28 8.01
N ALA A 115 9.75 2.28 9.10
CA ALA A 115 9.46 3.12 10.27
C ALA A 115 9.37 4.63 9.95
N ALA A 116 10.03 5.07 8.87
CA ALA A 116 9.95 6.44 8.35
C ALA A 116 8.67 6.72 7.52
N GLY A 117 7.75 5.76 7.44
CA GLY A 117 6.50 5.86 6.70
C GLY A 117 6.64 5.68 5.18
N ARG A 118 7.82 5.33 4.68
CA ARG A 118 8.04 5.07 3.24
C ARG A 118 7.61 3.66 2.90
N LEU A 119 6.81 3.52 1.84
CA LEU A 119 6.50 2.24 1.22
C LEU A 119 7.64 1.83 0.28
N GLU A 120 8.20 0.65 0.51
CA GLU A 120 9.22 0.04 -0.33
C GLU A 120 8.69 -1.25 -0.96
N ILE A 121 8.98 -1.40 -2.25
CA ILE A 121 8.58 -2.53 -3.08
C ILE A 121 9.80 -2.84 -3.95
N LEU A 122 10.22 -4.12 -3.99
CA LEU A 122 11.34 -4.61 -4.82
C LEU A 122 12.60 -3.72 -4.76
N PRO A 123 13.23 -3.56 -3.59
CA PRO A 123 14.28 -2.56 -3.35
C PRO A 123 15.56 -2.78 -4.16
N LYS A 124 16.01 -4.03 -4.39
CA LYS A 124 17.21 -4.31 -5.20
C LYS A 124 17.05 -3.83 -6.64
N LEU A 125 15.85 -3.98 -7.17
CA LEU A 125 15.51 -3.54 -8.51
C LEU A 125 15.39 -2.01 -8.59
N ARG A 126 14.86 -1.36 -7.56
CA ARG A 126 14.92 0.11 -7.44
C ARG A 126 16.37 0.60 -7.50
N GLN A 127 17.28 -0.08 -6.80
CA GLN A 127 18.71 0.27 -6.77
C GLN A 127 19.39 0.10 -8.13
N SER A 128 19.11 -0.99 -8.86
CA SER A 128 19.71 -1.24 -10.19
C SER A 128 19.28 -0.20 -11.24
N MET A 129 18.08 0.36 -11.11
CA MET A 129 17.57 1.41 -12.00
C MET A 129 18.02 2.83 -11.60
N SER A 130 18.30 3.06 -10.31
CA SER A 130 18.72 4.37 -9.80
C SER A 130 20.22 4.63 -9.96
N GLN A 131 21.01 3.58 -10.19
CA GLN A 131 22.41 3.71 -10.55
C GLN A 131 22.49 4.13 -12.01
N PRO A 132 23.05 5.31 -12.34
CA PRO A 132 23.57 5.52 -13.68
C PRO A 132 24.56 4.38 -13.91
N ARG A 133 24.40 3.60 -14.98
CA ARG A 133 25.54 2.83 -15.49
C ARG A 133 26.62 3.88 -15.73
N ASN A 134 27.61 3.94 -14.85
CA ASN A 134 28.79 4.74 -15.04
C ASN A 134 29.47 4.23 -16.32
N ALA A 135 29.12 4.85 -17.45
CA ALA A 135 29.91 4.84 -18.68
C ALA A 135 31.14 5.75 -18.50
N ALA A 136 31.82 5.63 -17.37
CA ALA A 136 32.98 6.42 -16.99
C ALA A 136 33.83 5.62 -15.99
N SER A 137 34.30 4.45 -16.41
CA SER A 137 35.43 3.74 -15.79
C SER A 137 36.00 2.74 -16.79
N THR A 138 36.70 3.25 -17.79
CA THR A 138 37.91 2.64 -18.40
C THR A 138 38.42 3.57 -19.52
N ALA A 139 39.03 4.70 -19.13
CA ALA A 139 40.19 5.11 -19.89
C ALA A 139 41.25 4.04 -19.61
N ASN A 140 41.60 3.28 -20.64
CA ASN A 140 42.70 2.33 -20.73
C ASN A 140 42.42 0.85 -20.34
N VAL A 141 41.84 0.09 -21.28
CA VAL A 141 42.44 -1.17 -21.76
C VAL A 141 41.89 -1.53 -23.13
N ALA A 142 42.80 -1.71 -24.09
CA ALA A 142 42.54 -2.28 -25.39
C ALA A 142 42.12 -3.76 -25.27
N SER A 143 41.04 -4.16 -25.96
CA SER A 143 40.87 -5.43 -26.71
C SER A 143 39.38 -5.83 -26.82
N GLY A 144 38.83 -5.79 -28.04
CA GLY A 144 38.13 -6.93 -28.64
C GLY A 144 36.78 -7.43 -28.10
N ALA A 145 35.99 -6.68 -27.33
CA ALA A 145 34.61 -7.07 -27.01
C ALA A 145 33.62 -6.05 -27.58
N ALA A 146 32.72 -6.51 -28.47
CA ALA A 146 31.68 -5.70 -29.08
C ALA A 146 30.90 -4.91 -28.02
N ALA A 147 30.98 -3.57 -28.10
CA ALA A 147 30.27 -2.67 -27.22
C ALA A 147 28.76 -2.90 -27.36
N LYS A 148 28.10 -3.23 -26.24
CA LYS A 148 26.64 -3.44 -26.17
C LYS A 148 25.94 -2.13 -26.59
N PRO A 149 25.01 -2.15 -27.57
CA PRO A 149 24.24 -0.96 -27.95
C PRO A 149 23.49 -0.39 -26.74
N PRO A 150 23.43 0.95 -26.58
CA PRO A 150 22.65 1.56 -25.51
C PRO A 150 21.16 1.25 -25.72
N LEU A 151 20.50 0.83 -24.64
CA LEU A 151 19.07 0.56 -24.66
C LEU A 151 18.29 1.86 -24.91
N PRO A 152 17.17 1.82 -25.64
CA PRO A 152 16.34 2.99 -25.87
C PRO A 152 15.91 3.64 -24.53
N ALA A 153 15.99 4.97 -24.49
CA ALA A 153 15.74 5.75 -23.28
C ALA A 153 14.26 5.74 -22.87
N GLU A 154 13.36 5.70 -23.86
CA GLU A 154 11.91 5.70 -23.70
C GLU A 154 11.37 4.26 -23.71
N LYS A 155 10.45 3.96 -22.79
CA LYS A 155 9.87 2.62 -22.65
C LYS A 155 8.38 2.74 -22.34
N LEU A 156 7.56 2.07 -23.14
CA LEU A 156 6.11 2.01 -22.98
C LEU A 156 5.68 0.61 -22.58
N ILE A 157 4.76 0.53 -21.62
CA ILE A 157 4.13 -0.71 -21.19
C ILE A 157 2.63 -0.48 -21.15
N ASP A 158 1.89 -1.19 -21.99
CA ASP A 158 0.44 -1.00 -22.07
C ASP A 158 -0.28 -1.61 -20.88
N HIS A 159 0.08 -2.84 -20.48
CA HIS A 159 -0.64 -3.60 -19.47
C HIS A 159 0.27 -4.45 -18.58
N ILE A 160 0.00 -4.46 -17.27
CA ILE A 160 0.62 -5.36 -16.31
C ILE A 160 -0.48 -5.99 -15.48
N ALA A 161 -0.54 -7.32 -15.45
CA ALA A 161 -1.44 -8.08 -14.62
C ALA A 161 -0.70 -8.89 -13.57
N PHE A 162 -1.20 -8.85 -12.36
CA PHE A 162 -0.89 -9.79 -11.29
C PHE A 162 -2.14 -10.63 -11.06
N ALA A 163 -2.02 -11.95 -11.10
CA ALA A 163 -3.14 -12.87 -10.97
C ALA A 163 -2.82 -14.03 -10.02
N ASP A 164 -3.86 -14.52 -9.35
CA ASP A 164 -3.83 -15.75 -8.54
C ASP A 164 -2.72 -15.77 -7.50
N GLY A 165 -2.52 -14.65 -6.79
CA GLY A 165 -1.42 -14.52 -5.84
C GLY A 165 -1.79 -13.82 -4.55
N GLN A 166 -0.77 -13.26 -3.90
CA GLN A 166 -0.91 -12.56 -2.64
C GLN A 166 0.04 -11.36 -2.53
N PHE A 167 -0.44 -10.31 -1.87
CA PHE A 167 0.40 -9.22 -1.39
C PHE A 167 0.64 -9.39 0.10
N VAL A 168 1.90 -9.38 0.53
CA VAL A 168 2.28 -9.49 1.93
C VAL A 168 2.85 -8.17 2.39
N PHE A 169 2.08 -7.44 3.19
CA PHE A 169 2.43 -6.13 3.71
C PHE A 169 3.04 -6.25 5.10
N TYR A 170 4.20 -5.62 5.31
CA TYR A 170 4.84 -5.47 6.60
C TYR A 170 4.91 -4.00 6.99
N ASP A 171 4.33 -3.63 8.13
CA ASP A 171 4.30 -2.26 8.64
C ASP A 171 5.19 -2.09 9.87
N GLU A 172 6.38 -1.50 9.68
CA GLU A 172 7.33 -1.20 10.74
C GLU A 172 6.96 0.07 11.54
N MET A 173 6.13 0.93 10.95
CA MET A 173 5.69 2.16 11.63
C MET A 173 4.78 1.81 12.82
N ILE A 174 4.10 0.67 12.75
CA ILE A 174 3.07 0.26 13.69
C ILE A 174 3.56 -0.71 14.77
N SER A 175 4.40 -1.69 14.49
CA SER A 175 4.92 -2.55 15.56
C SER A 175 6.36 -2.98 15.32
N LYS A 176 7.00 -3.47 16.39
CA LYS A 176 8.26 -4.22 16.34
C LYS A 176 8.04 -5.53 17.10
N PRO A 177 8.06 -6.70 16.44
CA PRO A 177 8.32 -6.92 15.01
C PRO A 177 7.26 -6.28 14.08
N PRO A 178 7.57 -6.07 12.79
CA PRO A 178 6.67 -5.37 11.84
C PRO A 178 5.31 -6.06 11.74
N TYR A 179 4.24 -5.27 11.66
CA TYR A 179 2.89 -5.82 11.60
C TYR A 179 2.63 -6.42 10.21
N LYS A 180 2.26 -7.70 10.15
CA LYS A 180 2.06 -8.42 8.89
C LYS A 180 0.58 -8.48 8.53
N VAL A 181 0.23 -8.01 7.34
CA VAL A 181 -1.09 -8.18 6.72
C VAL A 181 -0.92 -8.90 5.40
N THR A 182 -1.72 -9.93 5.15
CA THR A 182 -1.71 -10.66 3.87
C THR A 182 -3.02 -10.43 3.14
N VAL A 183 -2.91 -9.94 1.91
CA VAL A 183 -4.02 -9.87 0.96
C VAL A 183 -3.90 -11.09 0.05
N SER A 184 -4.74 -12.10 0.27
CA SER A 184 -4.80 -13.34 -0.53
C SER A 184 -5.78 -13.22 -1.68
N ASP A 185 -5.84 -14.24 -2.54
CA ASP A 185 -6.72 -14.29 -3.73
C ASP A 185 -6.61 -12.99 -4.56
N ALA A 186 -5.38 -12.47 -4.60
CA ALA A 186 -5.11 -11.13 -5.00
C ALA A 186 -4.89 -11.06 -6.51
N SER A 187 -5.43 -10.01 -7.09
CA SER A 187 -5.11 -9.61 -8.46
C SER A 187 -4.92 -8.11 -8.54
N ALA A 188 -4.06 -7.67 -9.43
CA ALA A 188 -3.89 -6.26 -9.72
C ALA A 188 -3.68 -6.03 -11.22
N SER A 189 -4.09 -4.87 -11.72
CA SER A 189 -3.71 -4.37 -13.02
C SER A 189 -3.04 -3.01 -12.91
N VAL A 190 -2.09 -2.77 -13.79
CA VAL A 190 -1.48 -1.47 -14.00
C VAL A 190 -1.43 -1.23 -15.51
N ASP A 191 -2.09 -0.17 -15.96
CA ASP A 191 -2.19 0.15 -17.38
C ASP A 191 -1.46 1.45 -17.68
N HIS A 192 -0.80 1.48 -18.82
CA HIS A 192 -0.15 2.66 -19.38
C HIS A 192 0.97 3.21 -18.49
N ILE A 193 2.11 2.53 -18.50
CA ILE A 193 3.34 3.01 -17.87
C ILE A 193 4.29 3.54 -18.94
N HIS A 194 4.47 4.85 -18.95
CA HIS A 194 5.41 5.52 -19.84
C HIS A 194 6.65 6.02 -19.06
N LEU A 195 7.79 5.39 -19.33
CA LEU A 195 9.07 5.70 -18.69
C LEU A 195 9.99 6.54 -19.59
N PRO A 196 10.89 7.35 -18.98
CA PRO A 196 11.11 7.51 -17.53
C PRO A 196 10.22 8.56 -16.87
N ASP A 197 9.48 9.34 -17.67
CA ASP A 197 8.85 10.59 -17.22
C ASP A 197 7.68 10.36 -16.28
N LEU A 198 6.87 9.32 -16.51
CA LEU A 198 5.75 8.91 -15.65
C LEU A 198 4.75 10.06 -15.39
N THR A 199 4.62 10.96 -16.37
CA THR A 199 3.77 12.15 -16.36
C THR A 199 2.35 11.88 -16.84
N GLU A 200 2.17 10.81 -17.61
CA GLU A 200 0.87 10.39 -18.13
C GLU A 200 0.06 9.64 -17.06
N PRO A 201 -1.29 9.64 -17.14
CA PRO A 201 -2.12 8.85 -16.23
C PRO A 201 -1.86 7.36 -16.41
N THR A 202 -1.54 6.69 -15.31
CA THR A 202 -1.48 5.23 -15.20
C THR A 202 -2.73 4.76 -14.46
N ASN A 203 -3.49 3.83 -15.06
CA ASN A 203 -4.64 3.23 -14.39
C ASN A 203 -4.18 2.08 -13.51
N LEU A 204 -4.85 1.89 -12.38
CA LEU A 204 -4.52 0.90 -11.38
C LEU A 204 -5.80 0.26 -10.89
N ALA A 205 -5.78 -1.05 -10.71
CA ALA A 205 -6.80 -1.76 -9.97
C ALA A 205 -6.14 -2.85 -9.13
N VAL A 206 -6.63 -3.06 -7.92
CA VAL A 206 -6.20 -4.09 -6.99
C VAL A 206 -7.45 -4.63 -6.32
N LYS A 207 -7.55 -5.95 -6.20
CA LYS A 207 -8.56 -6.62 -5.39
C LYS A 207 -7.96 -7.82 -4.68
N GLY A 208 -8.54 -8.18 -3.55
CA GLY A 208 -8.18 -9.40 -2.83
C GLY A 208 -8.97 -9.60 -1.55
N SER A 209 -8.56 -10.59 -0.77
CA SER A 209 -9.16 -10.98 0.50
C SER A 209 -8.19 -10.74 1.65
N ILE A 210 -8.69 -10.30 2.80
CA ILE A 210 -7.92 -10.26 4.05
C ILE A 210 -8.55 -11.26 5.00
N LYS A 211 -7.82 -12.34 5.31
CA LYS A 211 -8.28 -13.37 6.22
C LYS A 211 -8.04 -12.93 7.66
N GLY A 212 -9.12 -12.67 8.39
CA GLY A 212 -9.11 -12.41 9.82
C GLY A 212 -9.38 -13.67 10.65
N PRO A 213 -9.39 -13.55 11.99
CA PRO A 213 -9.67 -14.66 12.89
C PRO A 213 -11.07 -15.28 12.72
N GLN A 214 -12.07 -14.49 12.35
CA GLN A 214 -13.47 -14.91 12.26
C GLN A 214 -14.04 -14.75 10.85
N HIS A 215 -13.68 -13.68 10.15
CA HIS A 215 -14.20 -13.35 8.83
C HIS A 215 -13.09 -13.21 7.79
N THR A 216 -13.45 -13.43 6.53
CA THR A 216 -12.59 -13.08 5.39
C THR A 216 -13.19 -11.88 4.70
N GLY A 217 -12.61 -10.71 4.96
CA GLY A 217 -13.04 -9.47 4.34
C GLY A 217 -12.45 -9.27 2.95
N LYS A 218 -12.97 -8.31 2.22
CA LYS A 218 -12.53 -7.95 0.87
C LYS A 218 -11.93 -6.56 0.85
N VAL A 219 -10.93 -6.38 -0.01
CA VAL A 219 -10.30 -5.08 -0.29
C VAL A 219 -10.32 -4.81 -1.78
N THR A 220 -10.66 -3.58 -2.16
CA THR A 220 -10.44 -3.06 -3.50
C THR A 220 -9.74 -1.71 -3.44
N PHE A 221 -8.91 -1.45 -4.44
CA PHE A 221 -8.28 -0.16 -4.69
C PHE A 221 -8.22 0.05 -6.20
N ASP A 222 -8.80 1.11 -6.71
CA ASP A 222 -8.81 1.39 -8.15
C ASP A 222 -8.74 2.89 -8.44
N GLY A 223 -8.38 3.24 -9.68
CA GLY A 223 -8.36 4.61 -10.15
C GLY A 223 -7.18 4.90 -11.07
N TRP A 224 -6.80 6.18 -11.15
CA TRP A 224 -5.67 6.61 -11.97
C TRP A 224 -4.71 7.48 -11.16
N MET A 225 -3.43 7.47 -11.56
CA MET A 225 -2.43 8.39 -11.01
C MET A 225 -1.42 8.86 -12.07
N LYS A 226 -1.05 10.13 -12.00
CA LYS A 226 0.15 10.69 -12.62
C LYS A 226 1.26 10.63 -11.59
N ILE A 227 2.08 9.61 -11.70
CA ILE A 227 3.14 9.31 -10.71
C ILE A 227 4.12 10.47 -10.51
N ALA A 228 4.46 11.19 -11.59
CA ALA A 228 5.40 12.29 -11.53
C ALA A 228 4.93 13.48 -10.69
N SER A 229 3.65 13.86 -10.84
CA SER A 229 3.04 14.96 -10.08
C SER A 229 2.37 14.51 -8.78
N LYS A 230 2.08 13.20 -8.67
CA LYS A 230 1.22 12.56 -7.66
C LYS A 230 -0.27 12.90 -7.80
N ASP A 231 -0.67 13.58 -8.88
CA ASP A 231 -2.10 13.82 -9.11
C ASP A 231 -2.79 12.47 -9.32
N SER A 232 -3.94 12.29 -8.69
CA SER A 232 -4.63 11.01 -8.72
C SER A 232 -6.09 11.15 -8.36
N GLN A 233 -6.88 10.18 -8.79
CA GLN A 233 -8.22 9.95 -8.30
C GLN A 233 -8.34 8.45 -8.05
N THR A 234 -8.58 8.07 -6.80
CA THR A 234 -8.61 6.67 -6.39
C THR A 234 -9.80 6.38 -5.48
N THR A 235 -10.30 5.16 -5.57
CA THR A 235 -11.33 4.61 -4.70
C THR A 235 -10.74 3.45 -3.91
N THR A 236 -10.96 3.44 -2.61
CA THR A 236 -10.58 2.33 -1.73
C THR A 236 -11.83 1.81 -1.05
N THR A 237 -12.04 0.50 -1.11
CA THR A 237 -13.10 -0.15 -0.32
C THR A 237 -12.55 -1.29 0.53
N LEU A 238 -13.05 -1.38 1.76
CA LEU A 238 -12.91 -2.53 2.63
C LEU A 238 -14.31 -3.02 2.99
N ARG A 239 -14.51 -4.33 3.00
CA ARG A 239 -15.78 -4.95 3.36
C ARG A 239 -15.56 -6.10 4.32
N GLY A 240 -16.22 -6.09 5.47
CA GLY A 240 -16.24 -7.20 6.42
C GLY A 240 -14.85 -7.56 6.97
N ILE A 241 -13.97 -6.59 7.15
CA ILE A 241 -12.64 -6.83 7.73
C ILE A 241 -12.80 -6.99 9.24
N ASP A 242 -12.28 -8.06 9.84
CA ASP A 242 -12.27 -8.18 11.30
C ASP A 242 -11.53 -7.00 11.92
N VAL A 243 -12.18 -6.26 12.83
CA VAL A 243 -11.61 -5.06 13.45
C VAL A 243 -10.30 -5.38 14.19
N VAL A 244 -10.18 -6.60 14.73
CA VAL A 244 -8.97 -7.12 15.38
C VAL A 244 -7.74 -7.07 14.45
N MET A 245 -7.92 -7.17 13.13
CA MET A 245 -6.83 -7.02 12.15
C MET A 245 -6.34 -5.57 12.03
N LEU A 246 -7.09 -4.60 12.56
CA LEU A 246 -6.73 -3.19 12.59
C LEU A 246 -6.27 -2.72 13.97
N ASP A 247 -6.34 -3.57 15.00
CA ASP A 247 -5.97 -3.23 16.38
C ASP A 247 -4.63 -2.51 16.50
N PRO A 248 -3.53 -2.93 15.83
CA PRO A 248 -2.26 -2.22 15.94
C PRO A 248 -2.34 -0.76 15.43
N TYR A 249 -3.21 -0.50 14.46
CA TYR A 249 -3.46 0.84 13.93
C TYR A 249 -4.34 1.68 14.86
N LEU A 250 -5.24 1.04 15.60
CA LEU A 250 -6.10 1.68 16.60
C LEU A 250 -5.31 1.99 17.88
N LEU A 251 -4.68 1.00 18.50
CA LEU A 251 -4.08 1.11 19.84
C LEU A 251 -2.88 2.08 19.89
N LYS A 252 -1.92 1.94 18.96
CA LYS A 252 -0.66 2.72 19.02
C LYS A 252 -0.83 4.21 18.74
N LYS A 253 -1.86 4.59 17.98
CA LYS A 253 -2.08 5.98 17.56
C LYS A 253 -3.33 6.61 18.16
N ALA A 254 -4.34 5.81 18.55
CA ALA A 254 -5.52 6.34 19.24
C ALA A 254 -5.30 6.57 20.74
N GLY A 255 -4.24 6.01 21.33
CA GLY A 255 -4.06 5.98 22.79
C GLY A 255 -5.00 4.98 23.47
N ALA A 256 -5.66 4.13 22.69
CA ALA A 256 -6.55 3.10 23.20
C ALA A 256 -5.73 1.98 23.84
N LYS A 257 -6.11 1.60 25.06
CA LYS A 257 -5.56 0.44 25.78
C LYS A 257 -6.57 -0.72 25.80
N ALA A 258 -7.84 -0.42 25.56
CA ALA A 258 -8.90 -1.41 25.44
C ALA A 258 -8.72 -2.28 24.19
N GLN A 259 -8.68 -3.59 24.39
CA GLN A 259 -8.58 -4.56 23.31
C GLN A 259 -9.95 -4.72 22.61
N VAL A 260 -9.94 -4.73 21.28
CA VAL A 260 -11.13 -5.12 20.50
C VAL A 260 -11.19 -6.65 20.49
N THR A 261 -12.35 -7.21 20.76
CA THR A 261 -12.54 -8.67 20.83
C THR A 261 -13.36 -9.22 19.67
N GLY A 262 -14.04 -8.34 18.92
CA GLY A 262 -14.90 -8.76 17.82
C GLY A 262 -15.53 -7.59 17.07
N GLY A 263 -16.21 -7.93 15.98
CA GLY A 263 -16.82 -6.99 15.05
C GLY A 263 -16.06 -6.90 13.73
N THR A 264 -16.73 -6.33 12.72
CA THR A 264 -16.15 -6.10 11.40
C THR A 264 -16.20 -4.63 11.03
N VAL A 265 -15.38 -4.23 10.06
CA VAL A 265 -15.34 -2.87 9.53
C VAL A 265 -15.46 -2.86 8.02
N ASP A 266 -16.27 -1.92 7.58
CA ASP A 266 -16.45 -1.48 6.21
C ASP A 266 -15.84 -0.10 6.04
N LEU A 267 -15.14 0.12 4.92
CA LEU A 267 -14.60 1.42 4.52
C LEU A 267 -15.00 1.70 3.08
N ASN A 268 -15.44 2.92 2.81
CA ASN A 268 -15.50 3.48 1.47
C ASN A 268 -14.82 4.85 1.49
N MET A 269 -13.82 5.05 0.63
CA MET A 269 -13.09 6.31 0.56
C MET A 269 -12.76 6.62 -0.90
N GLN A 270 -13.00 7.88 -1.29
CA GLN A 270 -12.61 8.41 -2.59
C GLN A 270 -11.58 9.49 -2.35
N ALA A 271 -10.35 9.31 -2.84
CA ALA A 271 -9.27 10.27 -2.67
C ALA A 271 -8.95 10.96 -3.99
N THR A 272 -8.93 12.29 -3.97
CA THR A 272 -8.41 13.11 -5.06
C THR A 272 -7.17 13.82 -4.59
N VAL A 273 -6.09 13.72 -5.37
CA VAL A 273 -4.87 14.51 -5.17
C VAL A 273 -4.69 15.41 -6.36
N THR A 274 -4.55 16.71 -6.11
CA THR A 274 -4.24 17.70 -7.15
C THR A 274 -3.23 18.67 -6.60
N ASN A 275 -2.11 18.86 -7.29
CA ASN A 275 -1.04 19.79 -6.87
C ASN A 275 -0.58 19.54 -5.42
N TYR A 276 -0.42 18.26 -5.06
CA TYR A 276 -0.06 17.82 -3.70
C TYR A 276 -1.09 18.12 -2.61
N HIS A 277 -2.26 18.65 -2.94
CA HIS A 277 -3.37 18.76 -2.01
C HIS A 277 -4.24 17.50 -2.11
N ILE A 278 -4.48 16.84 -0.97
CA ILE A 278 -5.38 15.69 -0.86
C ILE A 278 -6.74 16.16 -0.37
N HIS A 279 -7.79 15.66 -1.01
CA HIS A 279 -9.17 15.71 -0.54
C HIS A 279 -9.75 14.30 -0.64
N ALA A 280 -10.07 13.68 0.49
CA ALA A 280 -10.52 12.30 0.55
C ALA A 280 -11.70 12.12 1.52
N PRO A 281 -12.94 12.38 1.07
CA PRO A 281 -14.12 11.99 1.82
C PRO A 281 -14.25 10.46 1.89
N GLY A 282 -14.70 9.98 3.05
CA GLY A 282 -14.89 8.57 3.30
C GLY A 282 -15.93 8.30 4.37
N THR A 283 -16.31 7.03 4.46
CA THR A 283 -17.24 6.51 5.46
C THR A 283 -16.68 5.21 5.99
N VAL A 284 -16.63 5.09 7.31
CA VAL A 284 -16.32 3.85 8.03
C VAL A 284 -17.59 3.36 8.70
N THR A 285 -17.93 2.09 8.52
CA THR A 285 -19.01 1.45 9.28
C THR A 285 -18.44 0.31 10.10
N LEU A 286 -18.64 0.38 11.42
CA LEU A 286 -18.25 -0.67 12.35
C LEU A 286 -19.51 -1.50 12.65
N HIS A 287 -19.42 -2.81 12.44
CA HIS A 287 -20.50 -3.76 12.67
C HIS A 287 -20.17 -4.64 13.87
N HIS A 288 -21.12 -4.77 14.79
CA HIS A 288 -21.05 -5.61 15.99
C HIS A 288 -19.75 -5.41 16.77
N LEU A 289 -19.31 -4.15 16.95
CA LEU A 289 -18.06 -3.85 17.64
C LEU A 289 -18.10 -4.31 19.10
N GLN A 290 -17.13 -5.15 19.47
CA GLN A 290 -16.98 -5.66 20.82
C GLN A 290 -15.65 -5.21 21.42
N LEU A 291 -15.72 -4.62 22.60
CA LEU A 291 -14.55 -4.22 23.37
C LEU A 291 -14.43 -5.12 24.60
N ALA A 292 -13.19 -5.51 24.93
CA ALA A 292 -12.92 -6.21 26.17
C ALA A 292 -13.37 -5.36 27.37
N GLY A 293 -14.03 -6.01 28.33
CA GLY A 293 -14.28 -5.40 29.63
C GLY A 293 -12.96 -5.10 30.34
N THR A 294 -12.93 -4.02 31.11
CA THR A 294 -11.74 -3.58 31.85
C THR A 294 -12.10 -3.17 33.27
N ASP A 295 -11.29 -3.64 34.21
CA ASP A 295 -11.37 -3.25 35.61
C ASP A 295 -10.59 -1.97 35.90
N ASP A 296 -9.69 -1.56 34.99
CA ASP A 296 -8.94 -0.31 35.08
C ASP A 296 -9.84 0.89 34.70
N PRO A 297 -10.18 1.79 35.64
CA PRO A 297 -11.01 2.96 35.36
C PRO A 297 -10.32 4.00 34.46
N LEU A 298 -9.00 3.92 34.26
CA LEU A 298 -8.22 4.79 33.37
C LEU A 298 -8.07 4.22 31.95
N ASP A 299 -8.61 3.04 31.69
CA ASP A 299 -8.59 2.45 30.37
C ASP A 299 -9.55 3.20 29.42
N THR A 300 -9.10 3.40 28.19
CA THR A 300 -9.84 4.14 27.18
C THR A 300 -9.82 3.43 25.83
N PHE A 301 -10.90 3.63 25.07
CA PHE A 301 -11.01 3.30 23.66
C PHE A 301 -11.28 4.60 22.89
N MET A 302 -10.40 4.96 21.95
CA MET A 302 -10.49 6.21 21.21
C MET A 302 -10.66 7.46 22.11
N GLN A 303 -9.94 7.50 23.24
CA GLN A 303 -10.01 8.56 24.27
C GLN A 303 -11.32 8.63 25.07
N ILE A 304 -12.22 7.67 24.89
CA ILE A 304 -13.45 7.52 25.68
C ILE A 304 -13.20 6.44 26.75
N PRO A 305 -13.59 6.64 28.03
CA PRO A 305 -13.50 5.59 29.04
C PRO A 305 -14.13 4.29 28.54
N THR A 306 -13.40 3.17 28.57
CA THR A 306 -13.82 1.92 27.93
C THR A 306 -15.20 1.46 28.41
N ARG A 307 -15.49 1.63 29.70
CA ARG A 307 -16.81 1.30 30.28
C ARG A 307 -17.95 2.12 29.67
N ALA A 308 -17.71 3.41 29.42
CA ALA A 308 -18.68 4.29 28.77
C ALA A 308 -18.86 3.90 27.30
N ALA A 309 -17.76 3.57 26.61
CA ALA A 309 -17.82 3.08 25.23
C ALA A 309 -18.61 1.77 25.13
N VAL A 310 -18.34 0.78 26.00
CA VAL A 310 -19.09 -0.49 26.07
C VAL A 310 -20.57 -0.25 26.37
N ALA A 311 -20.90 0.62 27.33
CA ALA A 311 -22.29 0.94 27.66
C ALA A 311 -23.03 1.63 26.51
N ALA A 312 -22.36 2.56 25.82
CA ALA A 312 -22.91 3.25 24.67
C ALA A 312 -23.10 2.30 23.47
N LEU A 313 -22.13 1.42 23.20
CA LEU A 313 -22.25 0.36 22.18
C LEU A 313 -23.47 -0.54 22.43
N LYS A 314 -23.66 -1.00 23.67
CA LYS A 314 -24.85 -1.78 24.05
C LYS A 314 -26.18 -1.04 23.82
N ARG A 315 -26.16 0.30 23.78
CA ARG A 315 -27.35 1.14 23.61
C ARG A 315 -27.63 1.55 22.16
N HIS A 316 -26.58 1.76 21.36
CA HIS A 316 -26.68 2.34 20.01
C HIS A 316 -26.86 1.32 18.87
N GLY A 317 -26.95 0.03 19.19
CA GLY A 317 -27.18 -1.04 18.23
C GLY A 317 -25.88 -1.60 17.65
N ASP A 318 -26.01 -2.45 16.63
CA ASP A 318 -24.89 -3.22 16.08
C ASP A 318 -23.98 -2.39 15.16
N ASP A 319 -24.49 -1.33 14.52
CA ASP A 319 -23.77 -0.60 13.48
C ASP A 319 -23.46 0.85 13.85
N ILE A 320 -22.19 1.24 13.75
CA ILE A 320 -21.72 2.63 13.93
C ILE A 320 -21.13 3.13 12.63
N THR A 321 -21.79 4.10 12.00
CA THR A 321 -21.31 4.75 10.79
C THR A 321 -20.68 6.11 11.09
N LEU A 322 -19.44 6.29 10.65
CA LEU A 322 -18.62 7.48 10.84
C LEU A 322 -18.25 8.05 9.47
N HIS A 323 -18.67 9.29 9.20
CA HIS A 323 -18.22 10.03 8.03
C HIS A 323 -16.95 10.80 8.36
N PHE A 324 -16.01 10.86 7.42
CA PHE A 324 -14.77 11.61 7.59
C PHE A 324 -14.32 12.21 6.25
N THR A 325 -13.50 13.25 6.26
CA THR A 325 -12.89 13.91 5.11
C THR A 325 -11.47 14.30 5.45
N ILE A 326 -10.53 13.61 4.82
CA ILE A 326 -9.12 13.99 4.89
C ILE A 326 -8.89 15.13 3.93
N ASP A 327 -8.43 16.27 4.45
CA ASP A 327 -8.09 17.43 3.65
C ASP A 327 -6.74 18.00 4.09
N GLY A 328 -5.83 18.28 3.14
CA GLY A 328 -4.56 18.92 3.47
C GLY A 328 -3.47 18.80 2.40
N ASN A 329 -2.30 19.38 2.70
CA ASN A 329 -1.18 19.43 1.78
C ASN A 329 -0.14 18.33 2.08
N LEU A 330 0.11 17.44 1.12
CA LEU A 330 1.08 16.33 1.22
C LEU A 330 2.54 16.78 1.28
N ARG A 331 2.84 18.07 1.05
CA ARG A 331 4.17 18.66 1.22
C ARG A 331 4.36 19.34 2.57
N ASP A 332 3.29 19.56 3.31
CA ASP A 332 3.38 20.13 4.64
C ASP A 332 3.97 19.08 5.60
N PRO A 333 5.13 19.34 6.24
CA PRO A 333 5.75 18.39 7.17
C PRO A 333 4.93 18.18 8.45
N THR A 334 4.03 19.11 8.80
CA THR A 334 3.13 18.99 9.94
C THR A 334 1.88 18.18 9.62
N PHE A 335 1.50 18.11 8.34
CA PHE A 335 0.38 17.30 7.89
C PHE A 335 0.73 15.81 7.96
N LYS A 336 0.00 15.08 8.78
CA LYS A 336 0.15 13.63 8.93
C LYS A 336 -1.18 12.95 8.68
N LEU A 337 -1.31 12.36 7.51
CA LEU A 337 -2.49 11.64 7.04
C LEU A 337 -3.14 10.74 8.12
N ASN A 338 -2.32 9.90 8.77
CA ASN A 338 -2.79 8.98 9.81
C ASN A 338 -3.38 9.72 11.03
N GLU A 339 -2.82 10.86 11.42
CA GLU A 339 -3.28 11.65 12.57
C GLU A 339 -4.58 12.40 12.24
N SER A 340 -4.70 12.93 11.01
CA SER A 340 -5.93 13.58 10.53
C SER A 340 -7.11 12.61 10.52
N VAL A 341 -6.93 11.42 9.92
CA VAL A 341 -7.96 10.36 9.91
C VAL A 341 -8.40 10.01 11.33
N MET A 342 -7.44 9.75 12.21
CA MET A 342 -7.77 9.32 13.57
C MET A 342 -8.44 10.44 14.38
N THR A 343 -8.05 11.69 14.17
CA THR A 343 -8.68 12.84 14.85
C THR A 343 -10.14 12.96 14.47
N GLU A 344 -10.43 12.85 13.18
CA GLU A 344 -11.78 12.93 12.66
C GLU A 344 -12.64 11.73 13.06
N LEU A 345 -12.10 10.51 12.97
CA LEU A 345 -12.78 9.31 13.45
C LEU A 345 -13.10 9.38 14.95
N ARG A 346 -12.17 9.85 15.79
CA ARG A 346 -12.42 10.04 17.23
C ARG A 346 -13.57 11.03 17.48
N ALA A 347 -13.55 12.19 16.81
CA ALA A 347 -14.58 13.21 16.97
C ALA A 347 -15.96 12.68 16.57
N ASN A 348 -16.04 11.99 15.43
CA ASN A 348 -17.30 11.44 14.93
C ASN A 348 -17.77 10.23 15.76
N PHE A 349 -16.85 9.42 16.31
CA PHE A 349 -17.20 8.32 17.19
C PHE A 349 -17.76 8.81 18.53
N ALA A 350 -17.13 9.80 19.15
CA ALA A 350 -17.64 10.43 20.38
C ALA A 350 -19.03 11.06 20.16
N LYS A 351 -19.25 11.67 18.99
CA LYS A 351 -20.56 12.19 18.58
C LYS A 351 -21.60 11.06 18.41
N ALA A 352 -21.24 9.97 17.73
CA ALA A 352 -22.12 8.82 17.49
C ALA A 352 -22.57 8.14 18.79
N LEU A 353 -21.68 8.05 19.77
CA LEU A 353 -21.98 7.48 21.10
C LEU A 353 -22.67 8.46 22.06
N GLY A 354 -22.95 9.70 21.64
CA GLY A 354 -23.63 10.70 22.46
C GLY A 354 -22.79 11.28 23.61
N VAL A 355 -21.47 11.09 23.60
CA VAL A 355 -20.54 11.49 24.68
C VAL A 355 -19.85 12.84 24.41
N SER A 356 -20.40 13.64 23.49
CA SER A 356 -19.81 14.93 23.11
C SER A 356 -19.63 15.89 24.30
N ALA A 357 -18.70 16.84 24.16
CA ALA A 357 -18.35 17.82 25.20
C ALA A 357 -19.56 18.59 25.77
N GLU A 358 -20.64 18.76 25.01
CA GLU A 358 -21.90 19.36 25.48
C GLU A 358 -22.69 18.46 26.45
N GLY A 359 -22.61 17.13 26.27
CA GLY A 359 -23.23 16.15 27.17
C GLY A 359 -22.51 16.04 28.52
N VAL A 360 -21.17 16.15 28.51
CA VAL A 360 -20.36 16.18 29.75
C VAL A 360 -20.51 17.53 30.47
N ALA A 361 -20.61 18.65 29.75
CA ALA A 361 -20.90 19.95 30.35
C ALA A 361 -22.29 20.01 31.01
N LYS A 362 -23.32 19.41 30.40
CA LYS A 362 -24.65 19.26 31.02
C LYS A 362 -24.64 18.27 32.20
N GLY A 363 -23.97 17.12 32.07
CA GLY A 363 -23.90 16.12 33.13
C GLY A 363 -23.11 16.57 34.37
N ALA A 364 -21.99 17.28 34.19
CA ALA A 364 -21.26 17.91 35.28
C ALA A 364 -22.05 19.06 35.92
N GLY A 365 -22.78 19.85 35.12
CA GLY A 365 -23.64 20.92 35.61
C GLY A 365 -24.82 20.43 36.48
N GLU A 366 -25.39 19.27 36.17
CA GLU A 366 -26.44 18.65 37.00
C GLU A 366 -25.88 17.98 38.26
N THR A 367 -24.69 17.39 38.20
CA THR A 367 -24.03 16.75 39.35
C THR A 367 -23.60 17.79 40.40
N VAL A 368 -23.15 18.98 39.96
CA VAL A 368 -22.82 20.10 40.87
C VAL A 368 -24.08 20.74 41.46
N LYS A 369 -25.20 20.81 40.71
CA LYS A 369 -26.49 21.26 41.25
C LYS A 369 -27.06 20.28 42.30
N GLY A 370 -26.90 18.99 42.09
CA GLY A 370 -27.31 17.95 43.06
C GLY A 370 -26.55 18.05 44.38
N LEU A 371 -25.23 18.25 44.33
CA LEU A 371 -24.39 18.43 45.53
C LEU A 371 -24.63 19.79 46.21
N GLY A 372 -24.86 20.86 45.44
CA GLY A 372 -25.20 22.17 45.98
C GLY A 372 -26.53 22.18 46.74
N ASN A 373 -27.55 21.48 46.23
CA ASN A 373 -28.85 21.37 46.90
C ASN A 373 -28.80 20.47 48.15
N ALA A 374 -28.00 19.40 48.12
CA ALA A 374 -27.78 18.55 49.29
C ALA A 374 -27.06 19.29 50.43
N LEU A 375 -26.09 20.14 50.12
CA LEU A 375 -25.41 21.00 51.10
C LEU A 375 -26.31 22.14 51.62
N LYS A 376 -27.19 22.69 50.78
CA LYS A 376 -28.13 23.74 51.17
C LYS A 376 -29.21 23.23 52.13
N ASN A 377 -29.68 22.00 51.94
CA ASN A 377 -30.61 21.33 52.86
C ASN A 377 -29.96 20.93 54.20
N LEU A 378 -28.63 20.79 54.25
CA LEU A 378 -27.89 20.44 55.46
C LEU A 378 -27.52 21.66 56.32
N LEU A 379 -27.57 22.86 55.74
CA LEU A 379 -27.24 24.14 56.41
C LEU A 379 -28.46 25.00 56.77
N GLY A 380 -29.68 24.48 56.58
CA GLY A 380 -30.90 25.06 57.16
C GLY A 380 -31.21 26.50 56.74
N GLN A 381 -31.87 26.64 55.60
CA GLN A 381 -32.91 27.67 55.38
C GLN A 381 -34.13 27.02 54.75
#